data_AF-A0A7C1T9X5-F1
#
_entry.id   AF-A0A7C1T9X5-F1
#
_cell.length_a   1.000
_cell.length_b   1.000
_cell.length_c   1.000
_cell.angle_alpha   90.00
_cell.angle_beta   90.00
_cell.angle_gamma   90.00
#
_symmetry.space_group_name_H-M   'P 1'
#
loop_
_entity.id
_entity.type
_entity.pdbx_description
1 polymer ?
#
loop_
_entity_poly.entity_id
_entity_poly.type
_entity_poly.pdbx_seq_one_letter_code
_entity_poly.pdbx_strand_id
1 'polypeptide(L)'
;MKVFDVGRICVKTSGREAGRKCVIVDIIDDKFVLVTGPKQLTGVKRRRANVKHLEPLQYRIQIPKGASDEEVLRALEKAGLLGIMREPVKPVLSPV
;
A
#
# COMPACT_ATOMS: atom_id res chain seq x y z
N MET A 1 -15.79 -8.20 -9.19
CA MET A 1 -15.53 -7.68 -7.83
C MET A 1 -14.17 -7.00 -7.87
N LYS A 2 -14.09 -5.67 -7.80
CA LYS A 2 -12.80 -4.95 -7.84
C LYS A 2 -12.09 -5.15 -6.50
N VAL A 3 -11.07 -6.00 -6.49
CA VAL A 3 -10.27 -6.28 -5.29
C VAL A 3 -9.33 -5.11 -4.98
N PHE A 4 -8.99 -4.33 -6.00
CA PHE A 4 -8.11 -3.16 -5.91
C PHE A 4 -8.91 -1.89 -6.21
N ASP A 5 -9.16 -1.12 -5.16
CA ASP A 5 -9.77 0.21 -5.22
C ASP A 5 -8.79 1.25 -4.69
N VAL A 6 -8.96 2.50 -5.11
CA VAL A 6 -8.21 3.62 -4.56
C VAL A 6 -8.44 3.69 -3.04
N GLY A 7 -7.33 3.85 -2.31
CA GLY A 7 -7.30 3.85 -0.85
C GLY A 7 -7.26 2.47 -0.20
N ARG A 8 -7.19 1.37 -0.96
CA ARG A 8 -6.94 0.05 -0.39
C ARG A 8 -5.50 -0.02 0.14
N ILE A 9 -5.33 -0.59 1.34
CA ILE A 9 -4.01 -0.90 1.88
C ILE A 9 -3.58 -2.28 1.40
N CYS A 10 -2.34 -2.42 0.98
CA CYS A 10 -1.74 -3.66 0.52
C CYS A 10 -0.39 -3.89 1.19
N VAL A 11 0.02 -5.14 1.30
CA VAL A 11 1.39 -5.54 1.66
C VAL A 11 2.11 -5.96 0.40
N LYS A 12 3.37 -5.56 0.26
CA LYS A 12 4.25 -6.16 -0.76
C LYS A 12 4.72 -7.52 -0.27
N THR A 13 4.38 -8.57 -1.01
CA THR A 13 4.84 -9.92 -0.72
C THR A 13 6.27 -10.14 -1.18
N SER A 14 6.67 -9.49 -2.28
CA SER A 14 7.95 -9.74 -2.96
C SER A 14 8.72 -8.45 -3.32
N GLY A 15 10.05 -8.55 -3.38
CA GLY A 15 10.98 -7.50 -3.80
C GLY A 15 11.73 -6.79 -2.66
N ARG A 16 12.45 -5.71 -2.98
CA ARG A 16 13.26 -4.92 -2.01
C ARG A 16 12.46 -4.33 -0.84
N GLU A 17 11.14 -4.23 -1.01
CA GLU A 17 10.20 -3.68 -0.03
C GLU A 17 9.22 -4.76 0.45
N ALA A 18 9.56 -6.04 0.29
CA ALA A 18 8.77 -7.14 0.81
C ALA A 18 8.52 -6.98 2.33
N GLY A 19 7.31 -7.28 2.76
CA GLY A 19 6.86 -7.10 4.15
C GLY A 19 6.43 -5.68 4.51
N ARG A 20 6.58 -4.70 3.61
CA ARG A 20 6.15 -3.31 3.84
C ARG A 20 4.73 -3.09 3.32
N LYS A 21 3.99 -2.27 4.06
CA LYS A 21 2.63 -1.84 3.72
C LYS A 21 2.66 -0.61 2.82
N CYS A 22 1.71 -0.54 1.91
CA CYS A 22 1.52 0.57 0.98
C CYS A 22 0.03 0.79 0.73
N VAL A 23 -0.29 1.98 0.23
CA VAL A 23 -1.65 2.39 -0.14
C VAL A 23 -1.72 2.54 -1.66
N ILE A 24 -2.80 2.09 -2.27
CA ILE A 24 -3.08 2.35 -3.68
C ILE A 24 -3.66 3.76 -3.83
N VAL A 25 -2.97 4.61 -4.58
CA VAL A 25 -3.37 6.01 -4.84
C VAL A 25 -4.10 6.12 -6.19
N ASP A 26 -3.68 5.31 -7.15
CA ASP A 26 -4.20 5.36 -8.50
C ASP A 26 -4.17 3.96 -9.14
N ILE A 27 -5.09 3.70 -10.06
CA ILE A 27 -5.15 2.48 -10.84
C ILE A 27 -4.87 2.92 -12.27
N ILE A 28 -3.72 2.50 -12.80
CA ILE A 28 -3.26 2.87 -14.13
C ILE A 28 -3.88 1.92 -15.14
N ASP A 29 -3.75 0.62 -14.88
CA ASP A 29 -4.25 -0.48 -15.70
C ASP A 29 -4.73 -1.64 -14.80
N ASP A 30 -5.35 -2.67 -15.39
CA ASP A 30 -5.77 -3.88 -14.67
C ASP A 30 -4.62 -4.62 -13.96
N LYS A 31 -3.38 -4.44 -14.45
CA LYS A 31 -2.17 -5.09 -13.92
C LYS A 31 -1.29 -4.16 -13.09
N PHE A 32 -1.42 -2.85 -13.27
CA PHE A 32 -0.51 -1.87 -12.69
C PHE A 32 -1.26 -0.83 -11.87
N VAL A 33 -0.83 -0.69 -10.62
CA VAL A 33 -1.36 0.29 -9.68
C VAL A 33 -0.25 1.23 -9.24
N LEU A 34 -0.62 2.48 -8.98
CA LEU A 34 0.26 3.45 -8.35
C LEU A 34 0.12 3.30 -6.84
N VAL A 35 1.20 2.87 -6.21
CA VAL A 35 1.26 2.76 -4.75
C VAL A 35 2.07 3.89 -4.18
N THR A 36 1.67 4.37 -3.00
CA THR A 36 2.50 5.21 -2.14
C THR A 36 2.56 4.63 -0.74
N GLY A 37 3.69 4.82 -0.08
CA GLY A 37 3.78 4.72 1.36
C GLY A 37 4.48 5.98 1.84
N PRO A 38 3.94 6.69 2.84
CA PRO A 38 4.63 7.85 3.37
C PRO A 38 6.05 7.42 3.77
N LYS A 39 7.06 8.06 3.18
CA LYS A 39 8.47 7.66 3.31
C LYS A 39 8.93 7.65 4.77
N GLN A 40 8.31 8.49 5.60
CA GLN A 40 8.53 8.61 7.04
C GLN A 40 7.99 7.41 7.84
N LEU A 41 7.02 6.66 7.31
CA LEU A 41 6.33 5.57 8.00
C LEU A 41 6.79 4.20 7.51
N THR A 42 6.70 3.96 6.20
CA THR A 42 6.96 2.65 5.59
C THR A 42 8.18 2.65 4.67
N GLY A 43 8.71 3.83 4.33
CA GLY A 43 9.85 3.97 3.42
C GLY A 43 9.56 3.53 1.99
N VAL A 44 8.28 3.30 1.63
CA VAL A 44 7.88 2.86 0.29
C VAL A 44 7.73 4.06 -0.63
N LYS A 45 8.67 4.26 -1.55
CA LYS A 45 8.55 5.37 -2.52
C LYS A 45 7.34 5.20 -3.43
N ARG A 46 6.68 6.32 -3.76
CA ARG A 46 5.64 6.40 -4.79
C ARG A 46 6.15 5.78 -6.08
N ARG A 47 5.55 4.65 -6.49
CA ARG A 47 5.97 3.91 -7.68
C ARG A 47 4.84 3.11 -8.27
N ARG A 48 5.00 2.74 -9.54
CA ARG A 48 4.14 1.75 -10.18
C ARG A 48 4.49 0.36 -9.64
N ALA A 49 3.49 -0.39 -9.21
CA ALA A 49 3.62 -1.75 -8.72
C ALA A 49 2.63 -2.66 -9.46
N ASN A 50 3.05 -3.91 -9.69
CA ASN A 50 2.19 -4.91 -10.27
C ASN A 50 1.26 -5.47 -9.18
N VAL A 51 -0.03 -5.59 -9.50
CA VAL A 51 -1.04 -6.15 -8.59
C VAL A 51 -0.72 -7.58 -8.14
N LYS A 52 0.03 -8.36 -8.94
CA LYS A 52 0.47 -9.72 -8.56
C LYS A 52 1.36 -9.78 -7.33
N HIS A 53 2.10 -8.70 -7.03
CA HIS A 53 3.03 -8.64 -5.89
C HIS A 53 2.43 -7.90 -4.69
N LEU A 54 1.15 -7.56 -4.77
CA LEU A 54 0.43 -6.81 -3.76
C LEU A 54 -0.66 -7.70 -3.19
N GLU A 55 -0.61 -7.89 -1.88
CA GLU A 55 -1.65 -8.59 -1.16
C GLU A 55 -2.57 -7.55 -0.49
N PRO A 56 -3.84 -7.45 -0.91
CA PRO A 56 -4.78 -6.50 -0.35
C PRO A 56 -5.13 -6.89 1.10
N LEU A 57 -5.08 -5.90 1.99
CA LEU A 57 -5.56 -6.04 3.36
C LEU A 57 -7.06 -5.69 3.43
N GLN A 58 -7.66 -6.06 4.56
CA GLN A 58 -9.06 -5.72 4.87
C GLN A 58 -9.25 -4.21 5.10
N TYR A 59 -8.17 -3.49 5.40
CA TYR A 59 -8.21 -2.06 5.65
C TYR A 59 -8.30 -1.24 4.36
N ARG A 60 -9.18 -0.24 4.39
CA ARG A 60 -9.38 0.74 3.33
C ARG A 60 -9.41 2.13 3.96
N ILE A 61 -8.70 3.06 3.34
CA ILE A 61 -8.84 4.49 3.60
C ILE A 61 -9.57 5.16 2.45
N GLN A 62 -10.24 6.26 2.73
CA GLN A 62 -10.95 7.03 1.71
C GLN A 62 -10.05 8.19 1.29
N ILE A 63 -9.49 8.09 0.09
CA ILE A 63 -8.64 9.12 -0.51
C ILE A 63 -9.08 9.39 -1.95
N PRO A 64 -8.89 10.61 -2.46
CA PRO A 64 -9.13 10.91 -3.85
C PRO A 64 -8.10 10.20 -4.76
N LYS A 65 -8.49 9.97 -6.01
CA LYS A 65 -7.59 9.43 -7.04
C LYS A 65 -6.45 10.42 -7.26
N GLY A 66 -5.20 9.95 -7.15
CA GLY A 66 -4.02 10.79 -7.34
C GLY A 66 -3.55 11.55 -6.10
N ALA A 67 -4.12 11.28 -4.92
CA ALA A 67 -3.80 11.95 -3.65
C ALA A 67 -2.29 12.17 -3.41
N SER A 68 -1.98 13.32 -2.80
CA SER A 68 -0.61 13.69 -2.42
C SER A 68 -0.16 12.94 -1.16
N ASP A 69 1.15 12.84 -0.95
CA ASP A 69 1.72 12.15 0.22
C ASP A 69 1.19 12.70 1.55
N GLU A 70 0.92 14.02 1.61
CA GLU A 70 0.31 14.68 2.78
C GLU A 70 -1.13 14.25 3.04
N GLU A 71 -1.95 14.13 1.99
CA GLU A 71 -3.34 13.69 2.11
C GLU A 71 -3.41 12.22 2.55
N VAL A 72 -2.52 11.39 2.01
CA VAL A 72 -2.41 9.99 2.41
C VAL A 72 -1.98 9.89 3.87
N LEU A 73 -1.05 10.73 4.33
CA LEU A 73 -0.62 10.77 5.73
C LEU A 73 -1.80 11.15 6.65
N ARG A 74 -2.54 12.22 6.31
CA ARG A 74 -3.74 12.64 7.07
C ARG A 74 -4.82 11.58 7.09
N ALA A 75 -5.05 10.88 5.98
CA ALA A 75 -6.04 9.81 5.89
C ALA A 75 -5.62 8.59 6.74
N LEU A 76 -4.33 8.28 6.79
CA LEU A 76 -3.77 7.23 7.65
C LEU A 76 -3.86 7.60 9.13
N GLU A 77 -3.61 8.86 9.49
CA GLU A 77 -3.81 9.39 10.84
C GLU A 77 -5.27 9.28 11.28
N LYS A 78 -6.20 9.76 10.45
CA LYS A 78 -7.65 9.67 10.71
C LYS A 78 -8.13 8.23 10.87
N ALA A 79 -7.54 7.31 10.12
CA ALA A 79 -7.89 5.89 10.21
C ALA A 79 -7.23 5.19 11.42
N GLY A 80 -6.29 5.83 12.12
CA GLY A 80 -5.55 5.21 13.23
C GLY A 80 -4.64 4.05 12.80
N LEU A 81 -4.35 3.93 11.50
CA LEU A 81 -3.63 2.78 10.92
C LEU A 81 -2.10 2.94 10.94
N LEU A 82 -1.60 4.02 11.56
CA LEU A 82 -0.17 4.31 11.69
C LEU A 82 0.61 3.17 12.37
N GLY A 83 0.05 2.59 13.43
CA GLY A 83 0.65 1.46 14.14
C GLY A 83 0.77 0.23 13.25
N ILE A 84 -0.30 -0.07 12.51
CA ILE A 84 -0.32 -1.19 11.56
C ILE A 84 0.68 -0.96 10.44
N MET A 85 0.80 0.26 9.91
CA MET A 85 1.75 0.57 8.83
C MET A 85 3.22 0.43 9.26
N ARG A 86 3.53 0.75 10.52
CA ARG A 86 4.89 0.65 11.06
C ARG A 86 5.35 -0.77 11.26
N GLU A 87 4.43 -1.70 11.54
CA GLU A 87 4.80 -3.07 11.85
C GLU A 87 5.13 -3.82 10.54
N PRO A 88 6.42 -4.15 10.31
CA PRO A 88 6.82 -4.91 9.14
C PRO A 88 6.28 -6.33 9.29
N VAL A 89 5.49 -6.77 8.33
CA VAL A 89 5.07 -8.17 8.29
C VAL A 89 6.28 -8.95 7.80
N LYS A 90 6.82 -9.88 8.59
CA LYS A 90 7.87 -10.79 8.10
C LYS A 90 7.29 -11.55 6.90
N PRO A 91 7.83 -11.38 5.68
CA PRO A 91 7.41 -12.24 4.59
C PRO A 91 7.82 -13.65 4.98
N VAL A 92 6.84 -14.54 5.12
CA VAL A 92 7.10 -15.99 5.18
C VAL A 92 7.64 -16.37 3.82
N LEU A 93 8.97 -16.40 3.72
CA LEU A 93 9.67 -17.11 2.65
C LEU A 93 9.34 -18.57 2.87
N SER A 94 8.31 -19.08 2.18
CA SER A 94 8.23 -20.52 1.97
C SER A 94 9.44 -20.90 1.11
N PRO A 95 10.40 -21.68 1.64
CA PRO A 95 11.44 -22.23 0.78
C PRO A 95 10.75 -23.16 -0.21
N VAL A 96 10.88 -22.87 -1.49
CA VAL A 96 10.61 -23.84 -2.57
C VAL A 96 11.89 -24.62 -2.80
#